data_AF-A0A4Y2HFA3-F1
#
_entry.id   AF-A0A4Y2HFA3-F1
#
_cell.length_a   1.000
_cell.length_b   1.000
_cell.length_c   1.000
_cell.angle_alpha   90.00
_cell.angle_beta   90.00
_cell.angle_gamma   90.00
#
_symmetry.space_group_name_H-M   'P 1'
#
loop_
_entity.id
_entity.type
_entity.pdbx_description
1 polymer ?
#
loop_
_entity_poly.entity_id
_entity_poly.type
_entity_poly.pdbx_seq_one_letter_code
_entity_poly.pdbx_strand_id
1 'polypeptide(L)'
;MMQPQSKYKKKVALDHDEILSFVESSYVSAPEAMWRLNEFNLSHKSHNVVRLAVHLPQQQPIVYQDGQEAQAIERAALIKTTLTSWFELIKNDPSAHNISYSDIPQYYVFDKSTTNWKKR
;
A
#
# COMPACT_ATOMS: atom_id res chain seq x y z
N MET A 1 52.88 2.91 29.94
CA MET A 1 52.67 3.40 28.56
C MET A 1 51.79 2.37 27.85
N MET A 2 50.50 2.66 27.66
CA MET A 2 49.62 1.84 26.83
C MET A 2 49.06 2.73 25.73
N GLN A 3 49.28 2.34 24.47
CA GLN A 3 48.73 3.04 23.31
C GLN A 3 47.26 2.61 23.10
N PRO A 4 46.34 3.50 22.69
CA PRO A 4 44.99 3.11 22.33
C PRO A 4 44.97 2.56 20.89
N GLN A 5 44.42 1.35 20.72
CA GLN A 5 44.14 0.76 19.42
C GLN A 5 42.90 1.42 18.80
N SER A 6 43.07 2.05 17.65
CA SER A 6 41.99 2.65 16.86
C SER A 6 41.06 1.60 16.28
N LYS A 7 39.76 1.68 16.59
CA LYS A 7 38.70 0.85 15.99
C LYS A 7 38.07 1.55 14.79
N TYR A 8 38.79 1.60 13.66
CA TYR A 8 38.15 1.92 12.39
C TYR A 8 37.34 0.70 11.91
N LYS A 9 36.00 0.75 12.04
CA LYS A 9 35.10 -0.17 11.33
C LYS A 9 35.23 0.10 9.83
N LYS A 10 35.72 -0.88 9.06
CA LYS A 10 35.59 -0.87 7.60
C LYS A 10 34.11 -0.79 7.25
N LYS A 11 33.70 0.26 6.52
CA LYS A 11 32.44 0.24 5.76
C LYS A 11 32.58 -0.89 4.75
N VAL A 12 31.80 -1.96 4.92
CA VAL A 12 31.61 -2.95 3.87
C VAL A 12 30.88 -2.21 2.75
N ALA A 13 31.58 -1.92 1.66
CA ALA A 13 30.91 -1.53 0.42
C ALA A 13 30.07 -2.74 0.01
N LEU A 14 28.74 -2.57 -0.02
CA LEU A 14 27.86 -3.55 -0.61
C LEU A 14 28.17 -3.53 -2.11
N ASP A 15 28.92 -4.53 -2.57
CA ASP A 15 29.14 -4.79 -3.98
C ASP A 15 27.80 -5.24 -4.56
N HIS A 16 27.08 -4.30 -5.16
CA HIS A 16 25.77 -4.55 -5.72
C HIS A 16 25.93 -4.92 -7.19
N ASP A 17 25.99 -6.22 -7.47
CA ASP A 17 26.00 -6.74 -8.83
C ASP A 17 24.59 -6.63 -9.43
N GLU A 18 24.38 -5.57 -10.21
CA GLU A 18 23.12 -5.31 -10.92
C GLU A 18 22.74 -6.45 -11.87
N ILE A 19 23.72 -7.13 -12.48
CA ILE A 19 23.46 -8.23 -13.43
C ILE A 19 22.97 -9.45 -12.67
N LEU A 20 23.64 -9.81 -11.57
CA LEU A 20 23.23 -10.92 -10.73
C LEU A 20 21.84 -10.68 -10.14
N SER A 21 21.57 -9.48 -9.62
CA SER A 21 20.26 -9.14 -9.06
C SER A 21 19.14 -9.18 -10.12
N PHE A 22 19.43 -8.76 -11.36
CA PHE A 22 18.49 -8.90 -12.47
C PHE A 22 18.19 -10.38 -12.78
N VAL A 23 19.22 -11.23 -12.85
CA VAL A 23 19.07 -12.67 -13.09
C VAL A 23 18.30 -13.36 -11.96
N GLU A 24 18.64 -13.08 -10.70
CA GLU A 24 17.96 -13.65 -9.53
C GLU A 24 16.49 -13.22 -9.45
N SER A 25 16.19 -11.95 -9.78
CA SER A 25 14.81 -11.45 -9.82
C SER A 25 13.96 -12.07 -10.94
N SER A 26 14.61 -12.56 -12.00
CA SER A 26 13.97 -13.21 -13.16
C SER A 26 13.94 -14.74 -13.05
N TYR A 27 14.60 -15.32 -12.05
CA TYR A 27 14.68 -16.76 -11.88
C TYR A 27 13.36 -17.32 -11.34
N VAL A 28 12.71 -18.14 -12.16
CA VAL A 28 11.56 -18.95 -11.75
C VAL A 28 12.07 -20.33 -11.38
N SER A 29 11.83 -20.77 -10.15
CA SER A 29 12.25 -22.09 -9.71
C SER A 29 11.59 -23.21 -10.54
N ALA A 30 12.27 -24.33 -10.76
CA ALA A 30 11.72 -25.49 -11.46
C ALA A 30 10.30 -25.91 -11.00
N PRO A 31 9.98 -25.99 -9.68
CA PRO A 31 8.62 -26.29 -9.24
C PRO A 31 7.59 -25.20 -9.61
N GLU A 32 7.95 -23.91 -9.57
CA GLU A 32 7.05 -22.82 -9.98
C GLU A 32 6.76 -22.83 -11.48
N ALA A 33 7.78 -23.11 -12.31
CA ALA A 33 7.61 -23.26 -13.76
C ALA A 33 6.68 -24.42 -14.11
N MET A 34 6.84 -25.57 -13.44
CA MET A 34 5.93 -26.71 -13.58
C MET A 34 4.50 -26.34 -13.17
N TRP A 35 4.33 -25.56 -12.10
CA TRP A 35 3.01 -25.08 -11.64
C TRP A 35 2.32 -24.21 -12.71
N ARG A 36 3.08 -23.29 -13.32
CA ARG A 36 2.61 -22.42 -14.42
C ARG A 36 2.23 -23.24 -15.65
N LEU A 37 3.06 -24.21 -16.05
CA LEU A 37 2.82 -25.07 -17.22
C LEU A 37 1.57 -25.94 -17.07
N ASN A 38 1.26 -26.37 -15.85
CA ASN A 38 0.06 -27.15 -15.56
C ASN A 38 -1.17 -26.29 -15.22
N GLU A 39 -1.09 -24.96 -15.41
CA GLU A 39 -2.16 -24.00 -15.09
C GLU A 39 -2.70 -24.11 -13.65
N PHE A 40 -1.87 -24.59 -12.73
CA PHE A 40 -2.25 -24.66 -11.33
C PHE A 40 -2.31 -23.25 -10.74
N ASN A 41 -3.30 -23.04 -9.85
CA ASN A 41 -3.45 -21.75 -9.20
C ASN A 41 -2.24 -21.44 -8.31
N LEU A 42 -1.42 -20.47 -8.72
CA LEU A 42 -0.22 -20.02 -7.99
C LEU A 42 -0.57 -19.24 -6.72
N SER A 43 -1.78 -18.71 -6.63
CA SER A 43 -2.20 -17.95 -5.46
C SER A 43 -3.62 -18.29 -5.06
N HIS A 44 -3.79 -18.88 -3.88
CA HIS A 44 -5.08 -18.96 -3.20
C HIS A 44 -5.51 -17.58 -2.65
N LYS A 45 -5.48 -16.53 -3.47
CA LYS A 45 -6.08 -15.23 -3.15
C LYS A 45 -7.55 -15.30 -3.54
N SER A 46 -8.37 -15.77 -2.60
CA SER A 46 -9.82 -15.79 -2.76
C SER A 46 -10.46 -14.40 -2.76
N HIS A 47 -9.78 -13.40 -2.20
CA HIS A 47 -10.35 -12.06 -1.99
C HIS A 47 -9.38 -10.94 -2.39
N ASN A 48 -9.95 -9.82 -2.84
CA ASN A 48 -9.19 -8.61 -3.15
C ASN A 48 -8.68 -7.96 -1.85
N VAL A 49 -7.37 -7.72 -1.76
CA VAL A 49 -6.77 -7.00 -0.64
C VAL A 49 -6.84 -5.49 -0.90
N VAL A 50 -7.68 -4.80 -0.15
CA VAL A 50 -7.84 -3.34 -0.23
C VAL A 50 -7.06 -2.66 0.89
N ARG A 51 -6.21 -1.68 0.56
CA ARG A 51 -5.53 -0.85 1.56
C ARG A 51 -6.46 0.29 1.97
N LEU A 52 -6.84 0.28 3.25
CA LEU A 52 -7.64 1.34 3.86
C LEU A 52 -6.74 2.44 4.42
N ALA A 53 -7.14 3.70 4.25
CA ALA A 53 -6.42 4.82 4.83
C ALA A 53 -6.68 4.88 6.34
N VAL A 54 -5.65 5.15 7.14
CA VAL A 54 -5.74 5.40 8.58
C VAL A 54 -4.86 6.60 8.90
N HIS A 55 -5.46 7.66 9.44
CA HIS A 55 -4.77 8.90 9.78
C HIS A 55 -5.56 9.66 10.84
N LEU A 56 -4.89 10.61 11.50
CA LEU A 56 -5.53 11.54 12.42
C LEU A 56 -6.33 12.62 11.65
N PRO A 57 -7.22 13.37 12.34
CA PRO A 57 -7.92 14.50 11.74
C PRO A 57 -6.92 15.48 11.10
N GLN A 58 -7.17 15.87 9.86
CA GLN A 58 -6.33 16.80 9.08
C GLN A 58 -4.88 16.34 8.84
N GLN A 59 -4.56 15.07 9.12
CA GLN A 59 -3.24 14.48 8.84
C GLN A 59 -3.31 13.43 7.71
N GLN A 60 -4.11 13.72 6.69
CA GLN A 60 -4.25 12.87 5.52
C GLN A 60 -2.90 12.80 4.78
N PRO A 61 -2.48 11.62 4.31
CA PRO A 61 -1.28 11.51 3.50
C PRO A 61 -1.52 12.18 2.13
N ILE A 62 -0.66 13.12 1.77
CA ILE A 62 -0.68 13.81 0.47
C ILE A 62 0.59 13.43 -0.27
N VAL A 63 0.44 12.90 -1.48
CA VAL A 63 1.56 12.62 -2.39
C VAL A 63 1.58 13.71 -3.45
N TYR A 64 2.74 14.34 -3.63
CA TYR A 64 2.95 15.40 -4.59
C TYR A 64 4.31 15.24 -5.27
N GLN A 65 4.49 15.93 -6.39
CA GLN A 65 5.78 16.11 -7.06
C GLN A 65 6.34 17.47 -6.67
N ASP A 66 7.67 17.59 -6.61
CA ASP A 66 8.35 18.85 -6.31
C ASP A 66 7.85 19.98 -7.22
N GLY A 67 7.46 21.10 -6.62
CA GLY A 67 6.90 22.26 -7.30
C GLY A 67 5.38 22.22 -7.53
N GLN A 68 4.67 21.17 -7.09
CA GLN A 68 3.20 21.05 -7.14
C GLN A 68 2.53 21.02 -5.77
N GLU A 69 3.21 21.51 -4.73
CA GLU A 69 2.77 21.42 -3.33
C GLU A 69 1.41 22.10 -3.14
N ALA A 70 1.25 23.33 -3.63
CA ALA A 70 0.01 24.10 -3.49
C ALA A 70 -1.18 23.41 -4.16
N GLN A 71 -1.00 22.94 -5.40
CA GLN A 71 -2.05 22.20 -6.12
C GLN A 71 -2.38 20.86 -5.45
N ALA A 72 -1.40 20.20 -4.83
CA ALA A 72 -1.63 18.96 -4.10
C ALA A 72 -2.47 19.20 -2.84
N ILE A 73 -2.25 20.31 -2.12
CA ILE A 73 -3.07 20.71 -0.97
C ILE A 73 -4.51 21.01 -1.40
N GLU A 74 -4.70 21.77 -2.47
CA GLU A 74 -6.04 22.04 -3.01
C GLU A 74 -6.78 20.76 -3.42
N ARG A 75 -6.09 19.84 -4.11
CA ARG A 75 -6.65 18.54 -4.48
C ARG A 75 -6.99 17.69 -3.25
N ALA A 76 -6.12 17.66 -2.25
CA ALA A 76 -6.35 16.91 -1.02
C ALA A 76 -7.57 17.45 -0.23
N ALA A 77 -7.83 18.75 -0.29
CA ALA A 77 -9.03 19.34 0.30
C ALA A 77 -10.33 18.91 -0.41
N LEU A 78 -10.27 18.58 -1.71
CA LEU A 78 -11.42 18.15 -2.51
C LEU A 78 -11.64 16.63 -2.46
N ILE A 79 -10.58 15.84 -2.34
CA ILE A 79 -10.60 14.38 -2.42
C ILE A 79 -10.79 13.77 -1.03
N LYS A 80 -11.81 12.92 -0.88
CA LYS A 80 -12.01 12.15 0.35
C LYS A 80 -11.17 10.88 0.36
N THR A 81 -10.57 10.58 1.51
CA THR A 81 -9.94 9.29 1.75
C THR A 81 -10.99 8.23 2.06
N THR A 82 -10.64 6.95 1.93
CA THR A 82 -11.51 5.82 2.29
C THR A 82 -12.07 5.93 3.71
N LEU A 83 -11.28 6.50 4.64
CA LEU A 83 -11.68 6.72 6.03
C LEU A 83 -12.69 7.85 6.17
N THR A 84 -12.43 9.00 5.56
CA THR A 84 -13.37 10.14 5.64
C THR A 84 -14.69 9.82 4.96
N SER A 85 -14.66 9.12 3.82
CA SER A 85 -15.87 8.68 3.14
C SER A 85 -16.63 7.62 3.94
N TRP A 86 -15.95 6.82 4.77
CA TRP A 86 -16.61 5.88 5.66
C TRP A 86 -17.35 6.57 6.79
N PHE A 87 -16.77 7.63 7.38
CA PHE A 87 -17.49 8.44 8.38
C PHE A 87 -18.76 9.06 7.80
N GLU A 88 -18.70 9.56 6.57
CA GLU A 88 -19.89 10.07 5.87
C GLU A 88 -20.90 8.96 5.55
N LEU A 89 -20.43 7.78 5.13
CA LEU A 89 -21.29 6.63 4.87
C LEU A 89 -22.06 6.24 6.13
N ILE A 90 -21.37 6.09 7.27
CA ILE A 90 -22.02 5.80 8.55
C ILE A 90 -23.05 6.88 8.86
N LYS A 91 -22.70 8.15 8.74
CA LYS A 91 -23.64 9.23 9.06
C LYS A 91 -24.93 9.19 8.24
N ASN A 92 -24.86 8.72 6.99
CA ASN A 92 -25.97 8.80 6.04
C ASN A 92 -26.73 7.48 5.84
N ASP A 93 -26.09 6.32 6.06
CA ASP A 93 -26.68 4.98 5.85
C ASP A 93 -26.69 4.19 7.17
N PRO A 94 -27.87 4.02 7.80
CA PRO A 94 -28.02 3.22 9.01
C PRO A 94 -27.56 1.77 8.85
N SER A 95 -27.56 1.23 7.63
CA SER A 95 -27.11 -0.15 7.35
C SER A 95 -25.61 -0.31 7.58
N ALA A 96 -24.84 0.77 7.44
CA ALA A 96 -23.39 0.77 7.62
C ALA A 96 -22.95 0.99 9.09
N HIS A 97 -23.87 1.39 9.99
CA HIS A 97 -23.55 1.69 11.39
C HIS A 97 -22.89 0.52 12.14
N ASN A 98 -23.29 -0.71 11.82
CA ASN A 98 -22.83 -1.91 12.51
C ASN A 98 -21.64 -2.58 11.80
N ILE A 99 -21.07 -1.95 10.78
CA ILE A 99 -19.96 -2.52 10.01
C ILE A 99 -18.67 -1.80 10.40
N SER A 100 -17.69 -2.56 10.91
CA SER A 100 -16.35 -2.04 11.18
C SER A 100 -15.72 -1.51 9.90
N TYR A 101 -14.91 -0.46 10.01
CA TYR A 101 -14.16 0.08 8.88
C TYR A 101 -13.33 -0.99 8.14
N SER A 102 -12.75 -1.95 8.88
CA SER A 102 -12.00 -3.08 8.31
C SER A 102 -12.84 -3.99 7.41
N ASP A 103 -14.14 -4.08 7.68
CA ASP A 103 -15.05 -5.05 7.08
C ASP A 103 -15.90 -4.42 5.97
N ILE A 104 -15.94 -3.09 5.90
CA ILE A 104 -16.66 -2.33 4.86
C ILE A 104 -16.34 -2.80 3.43
N PRO A 105 -15.08 -3.09 3.05
CA PRO A 105 -14.78 -3.58 1.71
C PRO A 105 -15.47 -4.91 1.35
N GLN A 106 -15.98 -5.67 2.32
CA GLN A 106 -16.76 -6.88 2.07
C GLN A 106 -18.16 -6.57 1.54
N TYR A 107 -18.73 -5.43 1.91
CA TYR A 107 -20.13 -5.05 1.59
C TYR A 107 -20.24 -3.86 0.64
N TYR A 108 -19.22 -3.01 0.59
CA TYR A 108 -19.18 -1.80 -0.23
C TYR A 108 -17.92 -1.78 -1.10
N VAL A 109 -18.00 -1.08 -2.24
CA VAL A 109 -16.90 -0.79 -3.15
C VAL A 109 -16.62 0.71 -3.11
N PHE A 110 -15.36 1.07 -2.96
CA PHE A 110 -14.94 2.47 -3.01
C PHE A 110 -14.84 2.95 -4.46
N ASP A 111 -15.68 3.89 -4.85
CA ASP A 111 -15.61 4.55 -6.13
C ASP A 111 -14.61 5.71 -6.07
N LYS A 112 -13.47 5.53 -6.75
CA LYS A 112 -12.39 6.53 -6.77
C LYS A 112 -12.76 7.81 -7.51
N SER A 113 -13.74 7.77 -8.42
CA SER A 113 -14.15 8.96 -9.19
C SER A 113 -15.00 9.91 -8.35
N THR A 114 -15.92 9.35 -7.55
CA THR A 114 -16.79 10.11 -6.65
C THR A 114 -16.26 10.19 -5.23
N THR A 115 -15.19 9.45 -4.92
CA THR A 115 -14.59 9.31 -3.58
C THR A 115 -15.59 8.82 -2.53
N ASN A 116 -16.54 7.96 -2.92
CA ASN A 116 -17.63 7.49 -2.06
C ASN A 116 -17.70 5.96 -2.01
N TRP A 117 -18.25 5.44 -0.91
CA TRP A 117 -18.60 4.03 -0.79
C TRP A 117 -19.94 3.76 -1.46
N LYS A 118 -19.97 2.79 -2.38
CA LYS A 118 -21.18 2.29 -3.03
C LYS A 118 -21.44 0.88 -2.56
N LYS A 119 -22.70 0.54 -2.27
CA LYS A 119 -23.07 -0.83 -1.91
C LYS A 119 -22.73 -1.77 -3.08
N ARG A 120 -22.17 -2.94 -2.77
CA ARG A 120 -21.86 -3.98 -3.76
C ARG A 120 -23.11 -4.50 -4.45
#